data_AF-A0A0T1WCJ2-F1
#
_entry.id   AF-A0A0T1WCJ2-F1
#
_cell.length_a   1.000
_cell.length_b   1.000
_cell.length_c   1.000
_cell.angle_alpha   90.00
_cell.angle_beta   90.00
_cell.angle_gamma   90.00
#
_symmetry.space_group_name_H-M   'P 1'
#
loop_
_entity.id
_entity.type
_entity.pdbx_description
1 polymer ?
#
loop_
_entity_poly.entity_id
_entity_poly.type
_entity_poly.pdbx_seq_one_letter_code
_entity_poly.pdbx_strand_id
1 'polypeptide(L)'
;MVLMTTRLALGLRLAAALLVVLTMVAVGWVQRSPWVVLLAAPVFTVLYALGKWNSWKLAWRNGGGPQIALSVLVTFPIQAVVAGVFYVLGVGLGRLVAGNRTLAPLAATDVVTMAVLLAAGMVVSSVVIRLESAAPAAAGIAPTPEGLPADGGATVEPEIELDVDPTPLTLDTFFVSPEHWRTNAAREALEERSGPVRKPPLTADDDMIAAAETRLGVRLPDTLRALYRKLNGGYVGWLYVPLVPNPGPVYDDWRGAFSIDYSSLASLDKLRTVAEHYSDFTHDPDDLPPNADRLIVLQARYGDMTLLDYSVGPRPRVLIVDYDKALGQDPVDLAFDDFDEFFAALRGERDRLRTETPTRDLGAPMDEVPEDQWAGRFWGTSNPHPFYRNAIQREDGTEPRLAADGALVAAIQDRLGLELPASLVALWRERNGGGVATRFVRFTEGAAVRDVEVMRRPVPLEYVVTLDVLSDRVDFAPNETPWERLHPGSDRLVVLEADHERAVLLDYRDRPDDDPAVLAVDDLGRPLDEALRFERFVDLLARLRFQRGGWDDVSAPREADLAQA
;
A
#
# COMPACT_ATOMS: atom_id res chain seq x y z
N MET A 1 -20.03 -2.05 -25.80
CA MET A 1 -19.13 -2.03 -26.98
C MET A 1 -17.67 -1.78 -26.57
N VAL A 2 -17.38 -0.81 -25.70
CA VAL A 2 -16.02 -0.50 -25.19
C VAL A 2 -15.33 -1.70 -24.50
N LEU A 3 -16.04 -2.43 -23.64
CA LEU A 3 -15.49 -3.63 -22.99
C LEU A 3 -15.09 -4.74 -23.99
N MET A 4 -15.78 -4.80 -25.15
CA MET A 4 -15.46 -5.75 -26.22
C MET A 4 -14.21 -5.33 -27.01
N THR A 5 -14.02 -4.03 -27.27
CA THR A 5 -12.83 -3.52 -27.97
C THR A 5 -11.56 -3.70 -27.14
N THR A 6 -11.60 -3.49 -25.83
CA THR A 6 -10.44 -3.70 -24.94
C THR A 6 -10.07 -5.19 -24.84
N ARG A 7 -11.06 -6.08 -24.72
CA ARG A 7 -10.84 -7.53 -24.70
C ARG A 7 -10.31 -8.05 -26.05
N LEU A 8 -10.79 -7.49 -27.17
CA LEU A 8 -10.31 -7.84 -28.49
C LEU A 8 -8.85 -7.40 -28.70
N ALA A 9 -8.49 -6.18 -28.29
CA ALA A 9 -7.11 -5.69 -28.35
C ALA A 9 -6.17 -6.56 -27.50
N LEU A 10 -6.56 -6.90 -26.28
CA LEU A 10 -5.81 -7.80 -25.42
C LEU A 10 -5.67 -9.20 -26.05
N GLY A 11 -6.74 -9.75 -26.60
CA GLY A 11 -6.73 -11.04 -27.29
C GLY A 11 -5.78 -11.05 -28.50
N LEU A 12 -5.78 -9.98 -29.31
CA LEU A 12 -4.88 -9.83 -30.45
C LEU A 12 -3.41 -9.72 -30.02
N ARG A 13 -3.12 -9.00 -28.93
CA ARG A 13 -1.75 -8.92 -28.35
C ARG A 13 -1.26 -10.30 -27.91
N LEU A 14 -2.09 -11.05 -27.19
CA LEU A 14 -1.75 -12.40 -26.74
C LEU A 14 -1.55 -13.36 -27.91
N ALA A 15 -2.42 -13.29 -28.92
CA ALA A 15 -2.29 -14.09 -30.14
C ALA A 15 -0.99 -13.77 -30.91
N ALA A 16 -0.64 -12.49 -31.06
CA ALA A 16 0.60 -12.07 -31.71
C ALA A 16 1.84 -12.52 -30.93
N ALA A 17 1.84 -12.35 -29.60
CA ALA A 17 2.93 -12.81 -28.75
C ALA A 17 3.10 -14.34 -28.84
N LEU A 18 1.99 -15.09 -28.79
CA LEU A 18 2.01 -16.55 -28.93
C LEU A 18 2.54 -16.98 -30.30
N LEU A 19 2.13 -16.31 -31.39
CA LEU A 19 2.62 -16.59 -32.75
C LEU A 19 4.14 -16.42 -32.84
N VAL A 20 4.67 -15.33 -32.28
CA VAL A 20 6.11 -15.03 -32.25
C VAL A 20 6.89 -16.11 -31.48
N VAL A 21 6.39 -16.52 -30.30
CA VAL A 21 6.98 -17.58 -29.49
C VAL A 21 6.94 -18.93 -30.21
N LEU A 22 5.77 -19.34 -30.70
CA LEU A 22 5.58 -20.62 -31.38
C LEU A 22 6.43 -20.73 -32.65
N THR A 23 6.65 -19.62 -33.36
CA THR A 23 7.54 -19.60 -34.53
C THR A 23 8.97 -19.98 -34.16
N MET A 24 9.53 -19.41 -33.08
CA MET A 24 10.89 -19.75 -32.65
C MET A 24 10.99 -21.18 -32.11
N VAL A 25 9.97 -21.66 -31.40
CA VAL A 25 9.89 -23.07 -30.97
C VAL A 25 9.83 -24.00 -32.19
N ALA A 26 9.04 -23.67 -33.22
CA ALA A 26 8.92 -24.48 -34.43
C ALA A 26 10.23 -24.51 -35.24
N VAL A 27 10.93 -23.37 -35.36
CA VAL A 27 12.27 -23.29 -35.98
C VAL A 27 13.26 -24.20 -35.24
N GLY A 28 13.26 -24.17 -33.90
CA GLY A 28 14.08 -25.05 -33.08
C GLY A 28 13.70 -26.52 -33.23
N TRP A 29 12.40 -26.83 -33.25
CA TRP A 29 11.88 -28.19 -33.41
C TRP A 29 12.32 -28.84 -34.72
N VAL A 30 12.33 -28.09 -35.82
CA VAL A 30 12.81 -28.54 -37.13
C VAL A 30 14.36 -28.55 -37.19
N GLN A 31 15.03 -28.20 -36.10
CA GLN A 31 16.49 -28.23 -35.94
C GLN A 31 17.19 -27.37 -37.01
N ARG A 32 16.65 -26.16 -37.26
CA ARG A 32 17.28 -25.15 -38.14
C ARG A 32 18.57 -24.60 -37.51
N SER A 33 19.31 -23.79 -38.25
CA SER A 33 20.57 -23.21 -37.77
C SER A 33 20.34 -22.24 -36.58
N PRO A 34 21.20 -22.24 -35.54
CA PRO A 34 21.10 -21.28 -34.44
C PRO A 34 21.29 -19.82 -34.88
N TRP A 35 21.89 -19.58 -36.05
CA TRP A 35 21.99 -18.24 -36.64
C TRP A 35 20.63 -17.59 -36.93
N VAL A 36 19.54 -18.36 -36.97
CA VAL A 36 18.17 -17.82 -37.06
C VAL A 36 17.84 -16.93 -35.85
N VAL A 37 18.45 -17.15 -34.68
CA VAL A 37 18.25 -16.28 -33.50
C VAL A 37 18.73 -14.85 -33.78
N LEU A 38 19.86 -14.68 -34.48
CA LEU A 38 20.34 -13.35 -34.87
C LEU A 38 19.40 -12.67 -35.89
N LEU A 39 18.76 -13.45 -36.76
CA LEU A 39 17.74 -12.92 -37.68
C LEU A 39 16.44 -12.55 -36.96
N ALA A 40 16.07 -13.29 -35.92
CA ALA A 40 14.84 -13.07 -35.16
C ALA A 40 14.95 -11.87 -34.20
N ALA A 41 16.14 -11.61 -33.64
CA ALA A 41 16.37 -10.51 -32.69
C ALA A 41 15.87 -9.13 -33.16
N PRO A 42 16.17 -8.65 -34.38
CA PRO A 42 15.63 -7.37 -34.85
C PRO A 42 14.10 -7.41 -35.02
N VAL A 43 13.54 -8.53 -35.47
CA VAL A 43 12.08 -8.70 -35.62
C VAL A 43 11.39 -8.60 -34.25
N PHE A 44 11.89 -9.33 -33.26
CA PHE A 44 11.36 -9.29 -31.89
C PHE A 44 11.49 -7.89 -31.28
N THR A 45 12.60 -7.20 -31.54
CA THR A 45 12.82 -5.82 -31.05
C THR A 45 11.79 -4.86 -31.63
N VAL A 46 11.53 -4.92 -32.94
CA VAL A 46 10.51 -4.06 -33.58
C VAL A 46 9.11 -4.39 -33.06
N LEU A 47 8.75 -5.68 -32.96
CA LEU A 47 7.44 -6.08 -32.46
C LEU A 47 7.23 -5.73 -31.00
N TYR A 48 8.27 -5.85 -30.16
CA TYR A 48 8.24 -5.38 -28.78
C TYR A 48 8.05 -3.85 -28.71
N ALA A 49 8.75 -3.09 -29.54
CA ALA A 49 8.60 -1.65 -29.59
C ALA A 49 7.20 -1.22 -30.00
N LEU A 50 6.59 -1.90 -30.97
CA LEU A 50 5.20 -1.69 -31.37
C LEU A 50 4.21 -2.09 -30.27
N GLY A 51 4.48 -3.16 -29.51
CA GLY A 51 3.65 -3.56 -28.37
C GLY A 51 3.70 -2.56 -27.20
N LYS A 52 4.77 -1.78 -27.10
CA LYS A 52 4.97 -0.70 -26.11
C LYS A 52 5.00 0.68 -26.76
N TRP A 53 4.21 0.89 -27.81
CA TRP A 53 4.27 2.08 -28.65
C TRP A 53 4.22 3.41 -27.87
N ASN A 54 3.40 3.50 -26.83
CA ASN A 54 3.30 4.71 -26.00
C ASN A 54 4.60 4.98 -25.22
N SER A 55 5.22 3.96 -24.63
CA SER A 55 6.52 4.10 -23.96
C SER A 55 7.64 4.52 -24.92
N TRP A 56 7.60 4.05 -26.17
CA TRP A 56 8.59 4.45 -27.19
C TRP A 56 8.35 5.85 -27.72
N LYS A 57 7.10 6.27 -27.88
CA LYS A 57 6.74 7.68 -28.15
C LYS A 57 7.23 8.59 -27.01
N LEU A 58 7.05 8.17 -25.77
CA LEU A 58 7.52 8.90 -24.59
C LEU A 58 9.04 9.02 -24.57
N ALA A 59 9.77 7.92 -24.80
CA ALA A 59 11.23 7.93 -24.92
C ALA A 59 11.71 8.88 -26.04
N TRP A 60 11.00 8.93 -27.17
CA TRP A 60 11.29 9.86 -28.25
C TRP A 60 11.05 11.33 -27.84
N ARG A 61 9.96 11.62 -27.12
CA ARG A 61 9.65 12.98 -26.63
C ARG A 61 10.68 13.46 -25.61
N ASN A 62 11.12 12.59 -24.71
CA ASN A 62 11.94 12.97 -23.56
C ASN A 62 13.43 13.07 -23.88
N GLY A 63 13.94 12.28 -24.84
CA GLY A 63 15.37 12.27 -25.16
C GLY A 63 15.71 12.12 -26.64
N GLY A 64 14.72 12.25 -27.53
CA GLY A 64 14.91 12.25 -28.97
C GLY A 64 15.54 10.96 -29.52
N GLY A 65 16.30 11.11 -30.62
CA GLY A 65 17.02 10.02 -31.26
C GLY A 65 18.02 9.27 -30.36
N PRO A 66 18.84 9.95 -29.53
CA PRO A 66 19.79 9.28 -28.64
C PRO A 66 19.14 8.32 -27.65
N GLN A 67 18.03 8.72 -27.03
CA GLN A 67 17.33 7.87 -26.06
C GLN A 67 16.73 6.62 -26.72
N ILE A 68 16.30 6.75 -27.96
CA ILE A 68 15.76 5.64 -28.76
C ILE A 68 16.88 4.69 -29.16
N ALA A 69 18.04 5.21 -29.56
CA ALA A 69 19.22 4.39 -29.83
C ALA A 69 19.65 3.60 -28.59
N LEU A 70 19.68 4.24 -27.42
CA LEU A 70 19.99 3.57 -26.15
C LEU A 70 18.95 2.50 -25.81
N SER A 71 17.66 2.81 -25.96
CA SER A 71 16.57 1.88 -25.70
C SER A 71 16.64 0.65 -26.62
N VAL A 72 17.00 0.83 -27.90
CA VAL A 72 17.24 -0.27 -28.84
C VAL A 72 18.47 -1.07 -28.43
N LEU A 73 19.55 -0.42 -28.01
CA LEU A 73 20.79 -1.07 -27.58
C LEU A 73 20.58 -1.98 -26.36
N VAL A 74 19.70 -1.60 -25.44
CA VAL A 74 19.32 -2.43 -24.28
C VAL A 74 18.31 -3.51 -24.66
N THR A 75 17.31 -3.17 -25.48
CA THR A 75 16.22 -4.10 -25.83
C THR A 75 16.71 -5.22 -26.73
N PHE A 76 17.61 -4.95 -27.67
CA PHE A 76 18.07 -5.90 -28.69
C PHE A 76 18.74 -7.17 -28.08
N PRO A 77 19.70 -7.07 -27.14
CA PRO A 77 20.26 -8.23 -26.45
C PRO A 77 19.21 -9.05 -25.70
N ILE A 78 18.27 -8.39 -25.01
CA ILE A 78 17.19 -9.06 -24.27
C ILE A 78 16.34 -9.88 -25.25
N GLN A 79 15.95 -9.29 -26.38
CA GLN A 79 15.15 -9.99 -27.39
C GLN A 79 15.92 -11.15 -28.06
N ALA A 80 17.24 -11.01 -28.26
CA ALA A 80 18.08 -12.10 -28.74
C ALA A 80 18.11 -13.29 -27.75
N VAL A 81 18.22 -13.02 -26.45
CA VAL A 81 18.17 -14.05 -25.40
C VAL A 81 16.81 -14.74 -25.38
N VAL A 82 15.71 -13.97 -25.41
CA VAL A 82 14.34 -14.52 -25.42
C VAL A 82 14.12 -15.42 -26.64
N ALA A 83 14.49 -14.97 -27.84
CA ALA A 83 14.40 -15.76 -29.06
C ALA A 83 15.28 -17.03 -28.98
N GLY A 84 16.46 -16.92 -28.38
CA GLY A 84 17.38 -18.04 -28.13
C GLY A 84 16.80 -19.10 -27.19
N VAL A 85 16.18 -18.70 -26.08
CA VAL A 85 15.54 -19.61 -25.11
C VAL A 85 14.44 -20.42 -25.80
N PHE A 86 13.54 -19.76 -26.54
CA PHE A 86 12.46 -20.47 -27.25
C PHE A 86 12.97 -21.38 -28.37
N TYR A 87 14.02 -20.95 -29.07
CA TYR A 87 14.70 -21.81 -30.04
C TYR A 87 15.28 -23.07 -29.38
N VAL A 88 16.01 -22.94 -28.26
CA VAL A 88 16.60 -24.08 -27.54
C VAL A 88 15.52 -25.02 -27.01
N LEU A 89 14.42 -24.48 -26.46
CA LEU A 89 13.25 -25.26 -26.06
C LEU A 89 12.70 -26.07 -27.25
N GLY A 90 12.54 -25.43 -28.40
CA GLY A 90 12.17 -26.09 -29.65
C GLY A 90 13.12 -27.22 -30.03
N VAL A 91 14.43 -26.97 -30.01
CA VAL A 91 15.46 -28.00 -30.30
C VAL A 91 15.35 -29.18 -29.33
N GLY A 92 15.19 -28.91 -28.03
CA GLY A 92 15.03 -29.93 -27.00
C GLY A 92 13.81 -30.81 -27.27
N LEU A 93 12.66 -30.19 -27.50
CA LEU A 93 11.41 -30.86 -27.85
C LEU A 93 11.52 -31.68 -29.15
N GLY A 94 12.12 -31.09 -30.18
CA GLY A 94 12.34 -31.77 -31.47
C GLY A 94 13.25 -32.98 -31.35
N ARG A 95 14.30 -32.90 -30.51
CA ARG A 95 15.20 -34.02 -30.23
C ARG A 95 14.54 -35.14 -29.43
N LEU A 96 13.67 -34.80 -28.48
CA LEU A 96 12.92 -35.77 -27.69
C LEU A 96 11.96 -36.60 -28.56
N VAL A 97 11.27 -35.97 -29.51
CA VAL A 97 10.22 -36.63 -30.30
C VAL A 97 10.74 -37.21 -31.61
N ALA A 98 11.62 -36.50 -32.31
CA ALA A 98 12.07 -36.86 -33.66
C ALA A 98 13.53 -37.37 -33.70
N GLY A 99 14.19 -37.48 -32.55
CA GLY A 99 15.59 -37.90 -32.42
C GLY A 99 16.58 -36.80 -32.77
N ASN A 100 17.88 -37.14 -32.67
CA ASN A 100 18.96 -36.21 -32.96
C ASN A 100 19.19 -36.11 -34.47
N ARG A 101 18.75 -35.01 -35.09
CA ARG A 101 18.99 -34.72 -36.51
C ARG A 101 20.19 -33.77 -36.63
N THR A 102 20.83 -33.77 -37.79
CA THR A 102 21.84 -32.75 -38.08
C THR A 102 21.17 -31.40 -38.23
N LEU A 103 21.78 -30.34 -37.68
CA LEU A 103 21.24 -28.99 -37.80
C LEU A 103 21.21 -28.58 -39.27
N ALA A 104 20.04 -28.20 -39.77
CA ALA A 104 19.89 -27.74 -41.13
C ALA A 104 20.56 -26.35 -41.29
N PRO A 105 21.30 -26.10 -42.39
CA PRO A 105 21.93 -24.81 -42.61
C PRO A 105 20.89 -23.70 -42.77
N LEU A 106 21.32 -22.47 -42.47
CA LEU A 106 20.52 -21.27 -42.71
C LEU A 106 20.14 -21.20 -44.19
N ALA A 107 18.86 -21.02 -44.49
CA ALA A 107 18.33 -21.00 -45.85
C ALA A 107 17.44 -19.79 -46.09
N ALA A 108 17.13 -19.52 -47.35
CA ALA A 108 16.22 -18.43 -47.74
C ALA A 108 14.84 -18.55 -47.06
N THR A 109 14.38 -19.76 -46.76
CA THR A 109 13.13 -20.00 -46.04
C THR A 109 13.12 -19.39 -44.63
N ASP A 110 14.27 -19.32 -43.94
CA ASP A 110 14.34 -18.73 -42.60
C ASP A 110 14.17 -17.20 -42.66
N VAL A 111 14.82 -16.57 -43.64
CA VAL A 111 14.69 -15.13 -43.89
C VAL A 111 13.25 -14.78 -44.25
N VAL A 112 12.64 -15.56 -45.16
CA VAL A 112 11.23 -15.39 -45.54
C VAL A 112 10.31 -15.58 -44.33
N THR A 113 10.56 -16.57 -43.48
CA THR A 113 9.77 -16.81 -42.26
C THR A 113 9.82 -15.60 -41.32
N MET A 114 11.01 -15.03 -41.08
CA MET A 114 11.17 -13.85 -40.22
C MET A 114 10.53 -12.59 -40.83
N ALA A 115 10.63 -12.41 -42.15
CA ALA A 115 9.97 -11.31 -42.85
C ALA A 115 8.44 -11.42 -42.77
N VAL A 116 7.88 -12.62 -42.94
CA VAL A 116 6.43 -12.87 -42.79
C VAL A 116 5.99 -12.64 -41.35
N LEU A 117 6.75 -13.10 -40.36
CA LEU A 117 6.44 -12.87 -38.95
C LEU A 117 6.42 -11.38 -38.61
N LEU A 118 7.41 -10.62 -39.10
CA LEU A 118 7.47 -9.17 -38.93
C LEU A 118 6.25 -8.49 -39.58
N ALA A 119 5.94 -8.84 -40.83
CA ALA A 119 4.80 -8.26 -41.55
C ALA A 119 3.47 -8.54 -40.83
N ALA A 120 3.24 -9.79 -40.41
CA ALA A 120 2.03 -10.18 -39.68
C ALA A 120 1.94 -9.44 -38.33
N GLY A 121 3.04 -9.39 -37.58
CA GLY A 121 3.08 -8.68 -36.31
C GLY A 121 2.86 -7.17 -36.46
N MET A 122 3.43 -6.53 -37.48
CA MET A 122 3.18 -5.11 -37.77
C MET A 122 1.71 -4.83 -38.09
N VAL A 123 1.05 -5.70 -38.87
CA VAL A 123 -0.38 -5.58 -39.18
C VAL A 123 -1.21 -5.70 -37.92
N VAL A 124 -0.98 -6.74 -37.10
CA VAL A 124 -1.73 -6.94 -35.85
C VAL A 124 -1.51 -5.79 -34.89
N SER A 125 -0.26 -5.37 -34.66
CA SER A 125 0.06 -4.23 -33.80
C SER A 125 -0.59 -2.94 -34.30
N SER A 126 -0.62 -2.70 -35.62
CA SER A 126 -1.30 -1.52 -36.18
C SER A 126 -2.81 -1.55 -35.93
N VAL A 127 -3.43 -2.73 -36.04
CA VAL A 127 -4.86 -2.90 -35.71
C VAL A 127 -5.11 -2.67 -34.22
N VAL A 128 -4.27 -3.23 -33.35
CA VAL A 128 -4.34 -3.04 -31.89
C VAL A 128 -4.21 -1.56 -31.52
N ILE A 129 -3.19 -0.87 -32.04
CA ILE A 129 -2.98 0.56 -31.81
C ILE A 129 -4.20 1.36 -32.27
N ARG A 130 -4.78 1.02 -33.43
CA ARG A 130 -6.01 1.68 -33.92
C ARG A 130 -7.23 1.39 -33.05
N LEU A 131 -7.42 0.15 -32.59
CA LEU A 131 -8.53 -0.23 -31.72
C LEU A 131 -8.43 0.47 -30.36
N GLU A 132 -7.22 0.59 -29.81
CA GLU A 132 -6.95 1.30 -28.57
C GLU A 132 -7.12 2.81 -28.73
N SER A 133 -6.72 3.35 -29.89
CA SER A 133 -6.94 4.78 -30.21
C SER A 133 -8.40 5.12 -30.52
N ALA A 134 -9.22 4.14 -30.90
CA ALA A 134 -10.61 4.32 -31.31
C ALA A 134 -11.64 3.93 -30.24
N ALA A 135 -11.21 3.36 -29.11
CA ALA A 135 -12.10 3.07 -28.00
C ALA A 135 -12.53 4.39 -27.34
N PRO A 136 -13.82 4.78 -27.37
CA PRO A 136 -14.27 5.99 -26.72
C PRO A 136 -14.08 5.84 -25.21
N ALA A 137 -13.42 6.83 -24.60
CA ALA A 137 -13.37 7.02 -23.17
C ALA A 137 -14.80 7.08 -22.65
N ALA A 138 -15.16 6.12 -21.78
CA ALA A 138 -16.50 6.01 -21.24
C ALA A 138 -16.44 5.55 -19.78
N ALA A 139 -16.10 6.50 -18.92
CA ALA A 139 -16.61 6.73 -17.57
C ALA A 139 -15.89 7.99 -17.02
N GLY A 140 -16.48 9.14 -16.77
CA GLY A 140 -17.82 9.65 -16.99
C GLY A 140 -17.90 11.03 -16.35
N ILE A 141 -18.08 12.10 -17.13
CA ILE A 141 -18.62 13.39 -16.68
C ILE A 141 -19.51 13.90 -17.81
N ALA A 142 -20.78 14.14 -17.51
CA ALA A 142 -21.73 14.72 -18.45
C ALA A 142 -21.34 16.18 -18.76
N PRO A 143 -21.10 16.56 -20.02
CA PRO A 143 -20.91 17.96 -20.36
C PRO A 143 -22.27 18.65 -20.51
N THR A 144 -22.44 19.75 -19.78
CA THR A 144 -23.51 20.74 -19.98
C THR A 144 -23.43 21.35 -21.40
N PRO A 145 -24.55 21.62 -22.09
CA PRO A 145 -24.52 22.13 -23.45
C PRO A 145 -24.53 23.66 -23.49
N GLU A 146 -23.58 24.26 -24.22
CA GLU A 146 -23.58 25.55 -24.93
C GLU A 146 -22.12 26.05 -25.05
N GLY A 147 -21.49 26.32 -26.17
CA GLY A 147 -21.79 26.23 -27.59
C GLY A 147 -20.61 26.91 -28.32
N LEU A 148 -20.14 26.32 -29.42
CA LEU A 148 -19.56 26.93 -30.64
C LEU A 148 -18.74 25.88 -31.42
N PRO A 149 -18.83 25.84 -32.76
CA PRO A 149 -18.13 24.85 -33.58
C PRO A 149 -16.74 25.36 -33.94
N ALA A 150 -15.70 24.61 -33.61
CA ALA A 150 -14.37 24.79 -34.20
C ALA A 150 -13.71 23.43 -34.46
N ASP A 151 -13.39 23.23 -35.74
CA ASP A 151 -12.48 22.29 -36.40
C ASP A 151 -12.18 20.89 -35.80
N GLY A 152 -12.35 19.89 -36.68
CA GLY A 152 -12.20 18.46 -36.43
C GLY A 152 -10.77 17.98 -36.19
N GLY A 153 -10.20 18.34 -35.04
CA GLY A 153 -9.16 17.56 -34.39
C GLY A 153 -9.80 16.48 -33.54
N ALA A 154 -9.43 15.21 -33.76
CA ALA A 154 -9.82 14.14 -32.85
C ALA A 154 -9.34 14.48 -31.43
N THR A 155 -10.27 14.83 -30.54
CA THR A 155 -10.03 14.99 -29.12
C THR A 155 -9.77 13.61 -28.54
N VAL A 156 -8.49 13.23 -28.49
CA VAL A 156 -8.02 12.17 -27.63
C VAL A 156 -8.26 12.67 -26.21
N GLU A 157 -9.23 12.10 -25.49
CA GLU A 157 -9.35 12.40 -24.06
C GLU A 157 -8.04 11.99 -23.38
N PRO A 158 -7.44 12.87 -22.57
CA PRO A 158 -6.16 12.60 -21.95
C PRO A 158 -6.29 11.37 -21.06
N GLU A 159 -5.40 10.39 -21.26
CA GLU A 159 -5.20 9.30 -20.32
C GLU A 159 -4.86 9.94 -18.96
N ILE A 160 -5.77 9.80 -17.99
CA ILE A 160 -5.54 10.26 -16.61
C ILE A 160 -4.58 9.25 -16.00
N GLU A 161 -3.29 9.57 -16.01
CA GLU A 161 -2.26 8.76 -15.35
C GLU A 161 -2.25 9.03 -13.84
N LEU A 162 -2.63 10.24 -13.45
CA LEU A 162 -2.59 10.72 -12.07
C LEU A 162 -3.81 11.62 -11.78
N ASP A 163 -4.69 11.18 -10.87
CA ASP A 163 -5.88 11.94 -10.44
C ASP A 163 -5.62 12.72 -9.16
N VAL A 164 -5.03 13.91 -9.30
CA VAL A 164 -4.73 14.82 -8.20
C VAL A 164 -5.90 15.76 -7.94
N ASP A 165 -6.25 15.94 -6.67
CA ASP A 165 -7.17 17.01 -6.25
C ASP A 165 -6.45 18.36 -6.35
N PRO A 166 -6.99 19.36 -7.06
CA PRO A 166 -6.37 20.67 -7.15
C PRO A 166 -6.44 21.48 -5.85
N THR A 167 -7.17 21.02 -4.82
CA THR A 167 -7.32 21.70 -3.54
C THR A 167 -6.04 21.60 -2.72
N PRO A 168 -5.47 22.73 -2.24
CA PRO A 168 -4.33 22.70 -1.33
C PRO A 168 -4.63 21.93 -0.05
N LEU A 169 -3.60 21.31 0.52
CA LEU A 169 -3.73 20.65 1.82
C LEU A 169 -3.93 21.67 2.95
N THR A 170 -4.55 21.18 4.01
CA THR A 170 -4.71 21.89 5.28
C THR A 170 -3.96 21.11 6.38
N LEU A 171 -3.79 21.71 7.56
CA LEU A 171 -3.21 20.99 8.70
C LEU A 171 -3.98 19.70 9.04
N ASP A 172 -5.29 19.68 8.79
CA ASP A 172 -6.16 18.53 9.10
C ASP A 172 -6.19 17.48 7.98
N THR A 173 -5.75 17.81 6.77
CA THR A 173 -5.74 16.88 5.61
C THR A 173 -4.35 16.41 5.20
N PHE A 174 -3.30 16.95 5.82
CA PHE A 174 -1.90 16.62 5.52
C PHE A 174 -1.54 15.16 5.85
N PHE A 175 -1.91 14.68 7.03
CA PHE A 175 -1.70 13.28 7.43
C PHE A 175 -2.87 12.40 6.95
N VAL A 176 -2.56 11.20 6.43
CA VAL A 176 -3.60 10.23 6.03
C VAL A 176 -4.04 9.39 7.22
N SER A 177 -3.05 8.87 7.94
CA SER A 177 -3.27 7.95 9.02
C SER A 177 -2.26 8.27 10.11
N PRO A 178 -2.72 8.53 11.34
CA PRO A 178 -1.82 8.72 12.45
C PRO A 178 -1.09 7.43 12.81
N GLU A 179 -1.50 6.27 12.31
CA GLU A 179 -1.06 4.94 12.74
C GLU A 179 0.00 4.32 11.82
N HIS A 180 -0.09 4.60 10.52
CA HIS A 180 0.74 3.94 9.52
C HIS A 180 2.25 4.19 9.75
N TRP A 181 3.01 3.09 9.90
CA TRP A 181 4.45 3.02 10.24
C TRP A 181 4.90 3.54 11.59
N ARG A 182 3.96 3.87 12.48
CA ARG A 182 4.30 4.06 13.87
C ARG A 182 4.46 2.71 14.55
N THR A 183 5.26 2.70 15.62
CA THR A 183 5.28 1.58 16.56
C THR A 183 3.87 1.32 17.05
N ASN A 184 3.44 0.07 16.97
CA ASN A 184 2.13 -0.34 17.43
C ASN A 184 2.23 -0.77 18.88
N ALA A 185 2.45 0.21 19.77
CA ALA A 185 2.76 -0.05 21.17
C ALA A 185 1.68 -0.90 21.87
N ALA A 186 0.40 -0.71 21.54
CA ALA A 186 -0.69 -1.52 22.09
C ALA A 186 -0.58 -2.99 21.68
N ARG A 187 -0.40 -3.25 20.38
CA ARG A 187 -0.27 -4.61 19.86
C ARG A 187 1.01 -5.29 20.35
N GLU A 188 2.13 -4.56 20.34
CA GLU A 188 3.41 -5.04 20.83
C GLU A 188 3.35 -5.31 22.34
N ALA A 189 2.71 -4.46 23.15
CA ALA A 189 2.53 -4.69 24.59
C ALA A 189 1.57 -5.84 24.92
N LEU A 190 0.60 -6.13 24.03
CA LEU A 190 -0.17 -7.36 24.11
C LEU A 190 0.73 -8.57 23.86
N GLU A 191 1.54 -8.52 22.79
CA GLU A 191 2.42 -9.61 22.37
C GLU A 191 3.56 -9.91 23.35
N GLU A 192 4.29 -8.88 23.76
CA GLU A 192 5.40 -8.95 24.70
C GLU A 192 4.84 -9.12 26.11
N ARG A 193 4.78 -10.37 26.55
CA ARG A 193 4.31 -10.73 27.90
C ARG A 193 5.19 -10.15 29.03
N SER A 194 6.32 -9.55 28.70
CA SER A 194 7.29 -9.03 29.67
C SER A 194 7.98 -7.75 29.17
N GLY A 195 7.80 -6.67 29.92
CA GLY A 195 8.50 -5.40 29.73
C GLY A 195 7.61 -4.31 29.12
N PRO A 196 7.87 -3.04 29.44
CA PRO A 196 7.13 -1.93 28.88
C PRO A 196 7.57 -1.67 27.43
N VAL A 197 6.60 -1.54 26.53
CA VAL A 197 6.81 -1.12 25.14
C VAL A 197 6.71 0.39 25.07
N ARG A 198 7.75 1.03 24.53
CA ARG A 198 7.76 2.49 24.38
C ARG A 198 6.76 2.93 23.33
N LYS A 199 5.80 3.78 23.71
CA LYS A 199 4.89 4.45 22.79
C LYS A 199 5.50 5.80 22.36
N PRO A 200 5.79 6.01 21.06
CA PRO A 200 6.19 7.33 20.58
C PRO A 200 5.05 8.34 20.75
N PRO A 201 5.32 9.56 21.25
CA PRO A 201 4.30 10.58 21.49
C PRO A 201 3.50 10.89 20.23
N LEU A 202 2.16 10.85 20.31
CA LEU A 202 1.25 11.09 19.19
C LEU A 202 1.50 12.45 18.56
N THR A 203 1.57 13.47 19.41
CA THR A 203 1.80 14.88 19.06
C THR A 203 3.09 15.39 19.71
N ALA A 204 3.70 16.40 19.11
CA ALA A 204 4.83 17.09 19.71
C ALA A 204 4.34 18.29 20.55
N ASP A 205 4.81 18.38 21.79
CA ASP A 205 4.68 19.60 22.57
C ASP A 205 5.80 20.61 22.24
N ASP A 206 5.73 21.80 22.84
CA ASP A 206 6.71 22.87 22.59
C ASP A 206 8.11 22.51 23.11
N ASP A 207 8.22 21.69 24.17
CA ASP A 207 9.51 21.27 24.74
C ASP A 207 10.21 20.28 23.80
N MET A 208 9.47 19.33 23.22
CA MET A 208 9.98 18.41 22.20
C MET A 208 10.45 19.15 20.95
N ILE A 209 9.68 20.13 20.49
CA ILE A 209 10.06 20.97 19.35
C ILE A 209 11.34 21.76 19.68
N ALA A 210 11.40 22.41 20.85
CA ALA A 210 12.58 23.18 21.26
C ALA A 210 13.82 22.30 21.44
N ALA A 211 13.66 21.07 21.93
CA ALA A 211 14.73 20.10 22.05
C ALA A 211 15.26 19.66 20.67
N ALA A 212 14.38 19.41 19.70
CA ALA A 212 14.77 19.11 18.33
C ALA A 212 15.47 20.29 17.66
N GLU A 213 14.94 21.51 17.80
CA GLU A 213 15.55 22.74 17.30
C GLU A 213 16.95 22.97 17.88
N THR A 214 17.10 22.76 19.20
CA THR A 214 18.40 22.87 19.88
C THR A 214 19.38 21.82 19.39
N ARG A 215 18.93 20.56 19.24
CA ARG A 215 19.76 19.45 18.75
C ARG A 215 20.25 19.67 17.33
N LEU A 216 19.38 20.20 16.47
CA LEU A 216 19.70 20.48 15.06
C LEU A 216 20.41 21.83 14.88
N GLY A 217 20.41 22.70 15.90
CA GLY A 217 20.97 24.04 15.83
C GLY A 217 20.19 25.01 14.92
N VAL A 218 18.91 24.74 14.67
CA VAL A 218 18.05 25.52 13.77
C VAL A 218 16.67 25.77 14.39
N ARG A 219 15.92 26.73 13.86
CA ARG A 219 14.50 26.93 14.19
C ARG A 219 13.62 26.39 13.06
N LEU A 220 12.72 25.47 13.37
CA LEU A 220 11.80 24.89 12.39
C LEU A 220 10.76 25.93 11.93
N PRO A 221 10.30 25.88 10.67
CA PRO A 221 9.22 26.72 10.17
C PRO A 221 7.95 26.61 11.02
N ASP A 222 7.25 27.72 11.27
CA ASP A 222 6.11 27.72 12.19
C ASP A 222 4.95 26.81 11.71
N THR A 223 4.70 26.70 10.40
CA THR A 223 3.73 25.74 9.83
C THR A 223 4.16 24.29 10.03
N LEU A 224 5.45 23.98 9.88
CA LEU A 224 5.97 22.64 10.18
C LEU A 224 5.84 22.31 11.67
N ARG A 225 6.09 23.28 12.56
CA ARG A 225 5.82 23.14 14.00
C ARG A 225 4.34 22.88 14.27
N ALA A 226 3.43 23.56 13.56
CA ALA A 226 2.00 23.32 13.68
C ALA A 226 1.59 21.91 13.21
N LEU A 227 2.20 21.38 12.15
CA LEU A 227 2.03 19.98 11.74
C LEU A 227 2.52 19.02 12.82
N TYR A 228 3.69 19.25 13.42
CA TYR A 228 4.19 18.40 14.50
C TYR A 228 3.31 18.39 15.75
N ARG A 229 2.63 19.51 16.06
CA ARG A 229 1.62 19.56 17.12
C ARG A 229 0.35 18.78 16.79
N LYS A 230 0.04 18.57 15.51
CA LYS A 230 -1.08 17.70 15.06
C LYS A 230 -0.67 16.23 15.08
N LEU A 231 0.55 15.92 14.64
CA LEU A 231 1.13 14.58 14.67
C LEU A 231 2.66 14.67 14.61
N ASN A 232 3.35 13.97 15.52
CA ASN A 232 4.81 13.96 15.58
C ASN A 232 5.46 13.10 14.46
N GLY A 233 5.29 13.53 13.21
CA GLY A 233 5.62 12.71 12.04
C GLY A 233 4.61 11.59 11.80
N GLY A 234 4.65 10.99 10.62
CA GLY A 234 3.70 9.95 10.23
C GLY A 234 3.44 9.91 8.73
N TYR A 235 2.57 8.99 8.32
CA TYR A 235 2.22 8.80 6.92
C TYR A 235 1.38 9.97 6.40
N VAL A 236 1.92 10.63 5.37
CA VAL A 236 1.30 11.77 4.70
C VAL A 236 0.68 11.38 3.38
N GLY A 237 0.73 10.10 2.98
CA GLY A 237 0.20 9.61 1.69
C GLY A 237 0.92 10.17 0.47
N TRP A 238 0.51 9.75 -0.72
CA TRP A 238 1.11 10.24 -1.96
C TRP A 238 0.78 11.72 -2.15
N LEU A 239 1.78 12.57 -1.90
CA LEU A 239 1.69 14.01 -2.03
C LEU A 239 2.56 14.48 -3.18
N TYR A 240 2.02 15.45 -3.92
CA TYR A 240 2.64 15.98 -5.13
C TYR A 240 2.72 17.49 -5.08
N VAL A 241 3.71 18.03 -5.79
CA VAL A 241 3.80 19.45 -6.13
C VAL A 241 3.85 19.60 -7.65
N PRO A 242 3.30 20.68 -8.22
CA PRO A 242 3.31 20.89 -9.66
C PRO A 242 4.71 21.24 -10.16
N LEU A 243 5.15 20.62 -11.27
CA LEU A 243 6.37 20.99 -12.00
C LEU A 243 6.12 22.12 -13.00
N VAL A 244 4.87 22.33 -13.39
CA VAL A 244 4.44 23.36 -14.36
C VAL A 244 3.24 24.16 -13.81
N PRO A 245 3.01 25.42 -14.25
CA PRO A 245 1.95 26.26 -13.67
C PRO A 245 0.52 25.74 -13.81
N ASN A 246 0.25 24.92 -14.85
CA ASN A 246 -1.06 24.32 -15.10
C ASN A 246 -0.87 22.82 -15.35
N PRO A 247 -0.64 22.02 -14.30
CA PRO A 247 -0.31 20.62 -14.45
C PRO A 247 -1.52 19.84 -14.97
N GLY A 248 -1.30 19.02 -15.99
CA GLY A 248 -2.26 18.02 -16.45
C GLY A 248 -2.30 16.79 -15.55
N PRO A 249 -3.20 15.83 -15.83
CA PRO A 249 -3.33 14.60 -15.07
C PRO A 249 -2.29 13.54 -15.48
N VAL A 250 -1.02 13.94 -15.69
CA VAL A 250 0.09 13.09 -16.15
C VAL A 250 1.26 13.21 -15.18
N TYR A 251 2.00 12.13 -14.92
CA TYR A 251 3.06 12.15 -13.92
C TYR A 251 4.16 13.18 -14.21
N ASP A 252 4.46 13.43 -15.49
CA ASP A 252 5.51 14.37 -15.91
C ASP A 252 5.24 15.83 -15.49
N ASP A 253 3.99 16.18 -15.16
CA ASP A 253 3.62 17.51 -14.70
C ASP A 253 3.70 17.66 -13.17
N TRP A 254 4.03 16.58 -12.44
CA TRP A 254 4.03 16.52 -10.98
C TRP A 254 5.32 15.90 -10.42
N ARG A 255 5.71 16.33 -9.22
CA ARG A 255 6.80 15.71 -8.45
C ARG A 255 6.29 15.25 -7.10
N GLY A 256 6.57 13.99 -6.76
CA GLY A 256 6.28 13.46 -5.42
C GLY A 256 7.08 14.21 -4.35
N ALA A 257 6.43 14.62 -3.27
CA ALA A 257 6.98 15.55 -2.28
C ALA A 257 7.50 14.91 -0.98
N PHE A 258 7.34 13.59 -0.80
CA PHE A 258 7.78 12.86 0.40
C PHE A 258 8.28 11.45 0.06
N SER A 259 8.99 11.30 -1.07
CA SER A 259 9.41 10.02 -1.67
C SER A 259 8.25 9.02 -1.84
N ILE A 260 7.85 8.75 -3.08
CA ILE A 260 6.54 8.14 -3.43
C ILE A 260 6.24 6.84 -2.63
N ASP A 261 7.23 5.99 -2.39
CA ASP A 261 7.03 4.69 -1.73
C ASP A 261 7.02 4.78 -0.19
N TYR A 262 7.56 5.85 0.40
CA TYR A 262 7.44 6.12 1.83
C TYR A 262 6.31 7.11 2.10
N SER A 263 6.32 8.31 1.53
CA SER A 263 5.16 9.22 1.71
C SER A 263 4.88 9.49 3.20
N SER A 264 5.93 9.77 3.96
CA SER A 264 5.87 10.04 5.40
C SER A 264 6.71 11.26 5.77
N LEU A 265 6.28 12.00 6.79
CA LEU A 265 7.10 13.00 7.45
C LEU A 265 7.86 12.35 8.62
N ALA A 266 9.19 12.54 8.69
CA ALA A 266 10.00 12.07 9.81
C ALA A 266 9.56 12.72 11.14
N SER A 267 9.57 11.93 12.23
CA SER A 267 9.32 12.42 13.58
C SER A 267 10.47 13.32 14.07
N LEU A 268 10.20 14.19 15.06
CA LEU A 268 11.18 15.17 15.55
C LEU A 268 12.49 14.56 16.06
N ASP A 269 12.44 13.36 16.65
CA ASP A 269 13.61 12.62 17.13
C ASP A 269 14.46 12.04 15.99
N LYS A 270 13.83 11.82 14.82
CA LYS A 270 14.47 11.29 13.60
C LYS A 270 14.94 12.35 12.63
N LEU A 271 14.52 13.61 12.80
CA LEU A 271 15.08 14.73 12.05
C LEU A 271 16.60 14.77 12.24
N ARG A 272 17.32 14.88 11.14
CA ARG A 272 18.78 14.88 11.09
C ARG A 272 19.28 15.60 9.85
N THR A 273 20.56 15.95 9.86
CA THR A 273 21.21 16.54 8.69
C THR A 273 21.41 15.50 7.58
N VAL A 274 21.57 15.94 6.33
CA VAL A 274 21.96 15.06 5.23
C VAL A 274 23.34 14.44 5.49
N ALA A 275 24.26 15.17 6.14
CA ALA A 275 25.56 14.64 6.53
C ALA A 275 25.44 13.44 7.48
N GLU A 276 24.61 13.56 8.53
CA GLU A 276 24.32 12.45 9.45
C GLU A 276 23.62 11.29 8.74
N HIS A 277 22.70 11.58 7.80
CA HIS A 277 22.04 10.53 7.02
C HIS A 277 23.02 9.72 6.17
N TYR A 278 23.94 10.39 5.46
CA TYR A 278 24.94 9.73 4.63
C TYR A 278 25.97 8.95 5.45
N SER A 279 26.26 9.37 6.68
CA SER A 279 27.19 8.66 7.56
C SER A 279 26.77 7.22 7.89
N ASP A 280 25.48 6.88 7.72
CA ASP A 280 24.98 5.50 7.84
C ASP A 280 25.48 4.59 6.69
N PHE A 281 25.84 5.17 5.54
CA PHE A 281 26.10 4.45 4.29
C PHE A 281 27.53 4.61 3.77
N THR A 282 28.12 5.81 3.93
CA THR A 282 29.47 6.14 3.47
C THR A 282 30.18 7.03 4.48
N HIS A 283 31.49 6.89 4.54
CA HIS A 283 32.38 7.76 5.32
C HIS A 283 33.26 8.61 4.41
N ASP A 284 33.07 8.53 3.08
CA ASP A 284 33.82 9.31 2.12
C ASP A 284 33.23 10.73 2.07
N PRO A 285 33.99 11.77 2.45
CA PRO A 285 33.51 13.15 2.38
C PRO A 285 33.21 13.61 0.95
N ASP A 286 33.79 12.99 -0.07
CA ASP A 286 33.57 13.35 -1.47
C ASP A 286 32.18 12.89 -1.98
N ASP A 287 31.52 11.95 -1.27
CA ASP A 287 30.16 11.51 -1.55
C ASP A 287 29.09 12.45 -0.95
N LEU A 288 29.48 13.39 -0.09
CA LEU A 288 28.54 14.30 0.58
C LEU A 288 28.10 15.45 -0.33
N PRO A 289 26.79 15.74 -0.41
CA PRO A 289 26.34 16.89 -1.16
C PRO A 289 26.81 18.21 -0.49
N PRO A 290 26.94 19.30 -1.26
CA PRO A 290 27.33 20.59 -0.71
C PRO A 290 26.39 21.04 0.42
N ASN A 291 26.98 21.55 1.52
CA ASN A 291 26.26 22.00 2.71
C ASN A 291 25.42 20.91 3.40
N ALA A 292 25.76 19.63 3.27
CA ALA A 292 25.00 18.52 3.86
C ALA A 292 24.76 18.66 5.39
N ASP A 293 25.61 19.40 6.10
CA ASP A 293 25.50 19.75 7.53
C ASP A 293 24.41 20.79 7.83
N ARG A 294 23.88 21.48 6.80
CA ARG A 294 22.84 22.51 6.89
C ARG A 294 21.53 22.13 6.21
N LEU A 295 21.46 20.94 5.64
CA LEU A 295 20.26 20.38 5.01
C LEU A 295 19.60 19.43 6.00
N ILE A 296 18.40 19.74 6.47
CA ILE A 296 17.65 18.86 7.40
C ILE A 296 16.70 17.98 6.60
N VAL A 297 16.78 16.68 6.82
CA VAL A 297 15.94 15.68 6.15
C VAL A 297 14.55 15.66 6.78
N LEU A 298 13.52 16.05 6.00
CA LEU A 298 12.12 15.83 6.36
C LEU A 298 11.66 14.44 5.96
N GLN A 299 12.16 13.94 4.84
CA GLN A 299 12.00 12.57 4.39
C GLN A 299 13.11 12.19 3.41
N ALA A 300 13.53 10.92 3.44
CA ALA A 300 14.54 10.39 2.53
C ALA A 300 14.25 8.95 2.12
N ARG A 301 14.54 8.66 0.86
CA ARG A 301 14.70 7.32 0.30
C ARG A 301 15.94 7.31 -0.59
N TYR A 302 17.02 6.74 -0.09
CA TYR A 302 18.31 6.78 -0.80
C TYR A 302 18.63 8.23 -1.20
N GLY A 303 18.89 8.53 -2.47
CA GLY A 303 19.14 9.89 -2.93
C GLY A 303 17.91 10.78 -3.10
N ASP A 304 16.68 10.23 -3.14
CA ASP A 304 15.43 11.01 -3.26
C ASP A 304 14.99 11.54 -1.89
N MET A 305 15.05 12.86 -1.71
CA MET A 305 14.81 13.48 -0.41
C MET A 305 13.98 14.77 -0.49
N THR A 306 13.32 15.07 0.62
CA THR A 306 12.67 16.36 0.88
C THR A 306 13.35 17.01 2.07
N LEU A 307 13.89 18.20 1.85
CA LEU A 307 14.87 18.82 2.74
C LEU A 307 14.46 20.24 3.13
N LEU A 308 14.83 20.65 4.34
CA LEU A 308 14.93 22.07 4.71
C LEU A 308 16.37 22.53 4.50
N ASP A 309 16.58 23.57 3.69
CA ASP A 309 17.89 24.13 3.38
C ASP A 309 18.17 25.43 4.12
N TYR A 310 19.05 25.36 5.14
CA TYR A 310 19.51 26.51 5.93
C TYR A 310 20.86 27.07 5.46
N SER A 311 21.35 26.69 4.27
CA SER A 311 22.66 27.14 3.77
C SER A 311 22.74 28.66 3.57
N VAL A 312 21.62 29.30 3.22
CA VAL A 312 21.53 30.73 2.89
C VAL A 312 21.08 31.62 4.05
N GLY A 313 20.58 31.07 5.15
CA GLY A 313 20.11 31.85 6.28
C GLY A 313 19.24 31.08 7.28
N PRO A 314 18.70 31.78 8.30
CA PRO A 314 17.93 31.17 9.38
C PRO A 314 16.49 30.81 8.96
N ARG A 315 16.02 31.27 7.80
CA ARG A 315 14.76 30.82 7.19
C ARG A 315 15.10 29.79 6.13
N PRO A 316 14.65 28.53 6.26
CA PRO A 316 15.02 27.51 5.31
C PRO A 316 14.19 27.61 4.04
N ARG A 317 14.82 27.29 2.92
CA ARG A 317 14.10 26.88 1.70
C ARG A 317 13.63 25.43 1.84
N VAL A 318 12.69 25.00 1.02
CA VAL A 318 12.38 23.57 0.86
C VAL A 318 12.97 23.08 -0.45
N LEU A 319 13.73 22.00 -0.41
CA LEU A 319 14.27 21.36 -1.61
C LEU A 319 13.66 19.97 -1.76
N ILE A 320 13.25 19.64 -2.99
CA ILE A 320 13.02 18.26 -3.41
C ILE A 320 14.21 17.90 -4.29
N VAL A 321 14.94 16.86 -3.90
CA VAL A 321 16.20 16.48 -4.53
C VAL A 321 16.23 15.01 -4.89
N ASP A 322 17.04 14.67 -5.88
CA ASP A 322 17.42 13.32 -6.25
C ASP A 322 18.94 13.28 -6.46
N TYR A 323 19.66 12.82 -5.43
CA TYR A 323 21.12 12.64 -5.47
C TYR A 323 21.55 11.37 -6.21
N ASP A 324 20.61 10.50 -6.63
CA ASP A 324 20.91 9.31 -7.44
C ASP A 324 20.98 9.64 -8.95
N LYS A 325 20.73 10.89 -9.33
CA LYS A 325 20.90 11.38 -10.70
C LYS A 325 22.33 11.21 -11.22
N ALA A 326 22.45 11.13 -12.54
CA ALA A 326 23.74 10.96 -13.20
C ALA A 326 24.70 12.13 -12.91
N LEU A 327 25.99 11.83 -12.78
CA LEU A 327 27.03 12.81 -12.50
C LEU A 327 26.93 14.02 -13.46
N GLY A 328 26.86 15.23 -12.89
CA GLY A 328 26.77 16.49 -13.62
C GLY A 328 25.33 16.97 -13.89
N GLN A 329 24.31 16.20 -13.51
CA GLN A 329 22.93 16.70 -13.44
C GLN A 329 22.70 17.46 -12.12
N ASP A 330 21.82 18.45 -12.15
CA ASP A 330 21.39 19.14 -10.93
C ASP A 330 20.54 18.18 -10.08
N PRO A 331 20.96 17.86 -8.84
CA PRO A 331 20.17 17.01 -7.96
C PRO A 331 18.86 17.69 -7.55
N VAL A 332 18.76 19.02 -7.58
CA VAL A 332 17.55 19.74 -7.17
C VAL A 332 16.49 19.64 -8.26
N ASP A 333 15.39 18.96 -7.96
CA ASP A 333 14.20 18.92 -8.83
C ASP A 333 13.37 20.19 -8.70
N LEU A 334 13.14 20.62 -7.46
CA LEU A 334 12.34 21.77 -7.11
C LEU A 334 12.88 22.46 -5.87
N ALA A 335 12.72 23.78 -5.83
CA ALA A 335 13.02 24.62 -4.67
C ALA A 335 11.86 25.58 -4.41
N PHE A 336 11.51 25.73 -3.15
CA PHE A 336 10.54 26.71 -2.67
C PHE A 336 11.25 27.69 -1.73
N ASP A 337 10.84 28.96 -1.75
CA ASP A 337 11.53 30.00 -0.97
C ASP A 337 11.36 29.78 0.55
N ASP A 338 10.25 29.17 0.96
CA ASP A 338 9.99 28.75 2.32
C ASP A 338 9.03 27.54 2.40
N PHE A 339 8.78 27.09 3.63
CA PHE A 339 7.90 25.95 3.89
C PHE A 339 6.42 26.26 3.67
N ASP A 340 6.00 27.51 3.81
CA ASP A 340 4.59 27.89 3.64
C ASP A 340 4.21 27.84 2.16
N GLU A 341 5.11 28.28 1.27
CA GLU A 341 4.97 28.14 -0.18
C GLU A 341 4.93 26.66 -0.61
N PHE A 342 5.86 25.85 -0.10
CA PHE A 342 5.85 24.40 -0.33
C PHE A 342 4.53 23.77 0.12
N PHE A 343 4.08 24.05 1.34
CA PHE A 343 2.86 23.51 1.90
C PHE A 343 1.62 23.92 1.09
N ALA A 344 1.57 25.18 0.63
CA ALA A 344 0.51 25.68 -0.24
C ALA A 344 0.52 25.05 -1.64
N ALA A 345 1.67 24.56 -2.12
CA ALA A 345 1.81 23.86 -3.40
C ALA A 345 1.42 22.38 -3.33
N LEU A 346 1.42 21.77 -2.14
CA LEU A 346 1.10 20.33 -1.98
C LEU A 346 -0.33 19.99 -2.40
N ARG A 347 -0.46 18.87 -3.10
CA ARG A 347 -1.73 18.24 -3.49
C ARG A 347 -1.72 16.75 -3.17
N GLY A 348 -2.89 16.21 -2.84
CA GLY A 348 -3.09 14.78 -2.65
C GLY A 348 -3.90 14.17 -3.79
N GLU A 349 -3.90 12.85 -3.88
CA GLU A 349 -4.82 12.14 -4.78
C GLU A 349 -6.28 12.40 -4.39
N ARG A 350 -7.16 12.53 -5.39
CA ARG A 350 -8.57 12.87 -5.16
C ARG A 350 -9.32 11.81 -4.36
N ASP A 351 -9.06 10.53 -4.64
CA ASP A 351 -9.72 9.42 -3.93
C ASP A 351 -9.39 9.40 -2.44
N ARG A 352 -8.21 9.88 -2.05
CA ARG A 352 -7.80 10.01 -0.65
C ARG A 352 -8.55 11.11 0.08
N LEU A 353 -8.81 12.24 -0.57
CA LEU A 353 -9.50 13.38 0.06
C LEU A 353 -11.02 13.19 0.12
N ARG A 354 -11.55 12.11 -0.46
CA ARG A 354 -12.95 11.74 -0.28
C ARG A 354 -13.20 11.37 1.17
N THR A 355 -14.02 12.17 1.83
CA THR A 355 -14.55 11.90 3.18
C THR A 355 -15.62 10.80 3.19
N GLU A 356 -16.14 10.42 2.01
CA GLU A 356 -17.13 9.36 1.89
C GLU A 356 -16.47 8.00 2.03
N THR A 357 -16.82 7.26 3.09
CA THR A 357 -16.43 5.85 3.21
C THR A 357 -17.07 5.09 2.04
N PRO A 358 -16.30 4.46 1.14
CA PRO A 358 -16.89 3.73 0.03
C PRO A 358 -17.84 2.67 0.56
N THR A 359 -19.03 2.58 -0.04
CA THR A 359 -20.00 1.54 0.30
C THR A 359 -19.36 0.19 0.03
N ARG A 360 -19.24 -0.64 1.07
CA ARG A 360 -18.62 -1.95 0.94
C ARG A 360 -19.65 -2.95 0.42
N ASP A 361 -19.20 -3.85 -0.44
CA ASP A 361 -20.00 -5.01 -0.81
C ASP A 361 -19.97 -6.03 0.33
N LEU A 362 -20.93 -5.88 1.25
CA LEU A 362 -21.07 -6.69 2.45
C LEU A 362 -22.10 -7.80 2.25
N GLY A 363 -21.76 -8.99 2.75
CA GLY A 363 -22.68 -10.14 2.78
C GLY A 363 -23.80 -9.99 3.82
N ALA A 364 -24.56 -11.07 3.96
CA ALA A 364 -25.59 -11.22 4.98
C ALA A 364 -24.99 -11.17 6.41
N PRO A 365 -25.72 -10.57 7.37
CA PRO A 365 -25.35 -10.55 8.78
C PRO A 365 -25.29 -11.98 9.36
N MET A 366 -24.64 -12.17 10.51
CA MET A 366 -24.49 -13.50 11.10
C MET A 366 -25.79 -14.08 11.66
N ASP A 367 -26.76 -13.25 12.06
CA ASP A 367 -28.06 -13.72 12.56
C ASP A 367 -28.95 -14.38 11.48
N GLU A 368 -28.60 -14.20 10.21
CA GLU A 368 -29.23 -14.93 9.09
C GLU A 368 -28.70 -16.36 8.93
N VAL A 369 -27.66 -16.76 9.68
CA VAL A 369 -27.16 -18.14 9.71
C VAL A 369 -27.34 -18.80 11.08
N PRO A 370 -27.52 -20.14 11.14
CA PRO A 370 -27.60 -20.88 12.40
C PRO A 370 -26.38 -20.66 13.31
N GLU A 371 -26.62 -20.58 14.63
CA GLU A 371 -25.58 -20.29 15.64
C GLU A 371 -24.42 -21.30 15.64
N ASP A 372 -24.68 -22.56 15.30
CA ASP A 372 -23.63 -23.60 15.20
C ASP A 372 -22.65 -23.36 14.04
N GLN A 373 -23.00 -22.48 13.09
CA GLN A 373 -22.14 -22.07 11.97
C GLN A 373 -21.40 -20.75 12.24
N TRP A 374 -21.73 -20.04 13.31
CA TRP A 374 -21.18 -18.71 13.59
C TRP A 374 -19.66 -18.72 13.71
N ALA A 375 -19.08 -19.67 14.45
CA ALA A 375 -17.64 -19.75 14.62
C ALA A 375 -16.91 -19.92 13.28
N GLY A 376 -17.45 -20.78 12.43
CA GLY A 376 -16.87 -21.03 11.12
C GLY A 376 -16.91 -19.83 10.19
N ARG A 377 -18.06 -19.13 10.17
CA ARG A 377 -18.26 -17.91 9.38
C ARG A 377 -17.43 -16.75 9.91
N PHE A 378 -17.32 -16.63 11.23
CA PHE A 378 -16.54 -15.59 11.91
C PHE A 378 -15.06 -15.67 11.56
N TRP A 379 -14.46 -16.86 11.68
CA TRP A 379 -13.04 -17.07 11.41
C TRP A 379 -12.68 -17.26 9.94
N GLY A 380 -13.62 -17.64 9.08
CA GLY A 380 -13.37 -17.92 7.68
C GLY A 380 -12.28 -18.99 7.45
N THR A 381 -11.36 -18.72 6.52
CA THR A 381 -10.19 -19.56 6.20
C THR A 381 -8.91 -19.15 6.95
N SER A 382 -9.01 -18.33 8.01
CA SER A 382 -7.86 -17.67 8.65
C SER A 382 -6.70 -18.60 8.99
N ASN A 383 -5.49 -18.05 8.89
CA ASN A 383 -4.31 -18.61 9.53
C ASN A 383 -4.31 -18.31 11.05
N PRO A 384 -3.48 -19.00 11.85
CA PRO A 384 -3.26 -18.63 13.25
C PRO A 384 -2.84 -17.16 13.39
N HIS A 385 -3.15 -16.57 14.55
CA HIS A 385 -2.78 -15.18 14.85
C HIS A 385 -1.26 -14.96 14.67
N PRO A 386 -0.79 -13.78 14.20
CA PRO A 386 0.65 -13.49 14.10
C PRO A 386 1.45 -13.77 15.38
N PHE A 387 0.85 -13.58 16.57
CA PHE A 387 1.49 -13.92 17.86
C PHE A 387 1.90 -15.39 17.94
N TYR A 388 1.17 -16.30 17.31
CA TYR A 388 1.55 -17.71 17.23
C TYR A 388 2.86 -17.89 16.44
N ARG A 389 2.97 -17.22 15.28
CA ARG A 389 4.17 -17.28 14.44
C ARG A 389 5.38 -16.67 15.15
N ASN A 390 5.17 -15.53 15.80
CA ASN A 390 6.24 -14.84 16.51
C ASN A 390 6.69 -15.64 17.74
N ALA A 391 5.77 -16.28 18.47
CA ALA A 391 6.11 -17.18 19.57
C ALA A 391 6.94 -18.39 19.11
N ILE A 392 6.57 -19.03 17.98
CA ILE A 392 7.39 -20.11 17.39
C ILE A 392 8.81 -19.63 17.09
N GLN A 393 8.96 -18.42 16.54
CA GLN A 393 10.27 -17.86 16.21
C GLN A 393 11.14 -17.57 17.45
N ARG A 394 10.52 -17.35 18.62
CA ARG A 394 11.24 -17.13 19.88
C ARG A 394 11.74 -18.42 20.53
N GLU A 395 11.15 -19.57 20.18
CA GLU A 395 11.50 -20.91 20.73
C GLU A 395 11.48 -20.97 22.27
N ASP A 396 10.67 -20.12 22.91
CA ASP A 396 10.62 -19.98 24.38
C ASP A 396 9.49 -20.77 25.05
N GLY A 397 8.75 -21.57 24.27
CA GLY A 397 7.63 -22.39 24.74
C GLY A 397 6.37 -21.59 25.08
N THR A 398 6.28 -20.33 24.67
CA THR A 398 5.11 -19.47 24.92
C THR A 398 4.07 -19.52 23.78
N GLU A 399 4.15 -20.53 22.90
CA GLU A 399 3.22 -20.66 21.78
C GLU A 399 1.77 -20.72 22.28
N PRO A 400 0.88 -19.81 21.83
CA PRO A 400 -0.54 -19.93 22.15
C PRO A 400 -1.10 -21.22 21.58
N ARG A 401 -2.11 -21.79 22.25
CA ARG A 401 -2.83 -22.96 21.73
C ARG A 401 -3.56 -22.57 20.44
N LEU A 402 -3.74 -23.52 19.53
CA LEU A 402 -4.51 -23.29 18.30
C LEU A 402 -6.02 -23.15 18.56
N ALA A 403 -6.51 -23.75 19.65
CA ALA A 403 -7.89 -23.73 20.11
C ALA A 403 -7.92 -23.59 21.64
N ALA A 404 -8.89 -22.85 22.17
CA ALA A 404 -9.05 -22.64 23.61
C ALA A 404 -9.86 -23.77 24.24
N ASP A 405 -9.17 -24.76 24.82
CA ASP A 405 -9.84 -25.82 25.56
C ASP A 405 -10.39 -25.33 26.92
N GLY A 406 -11.16 -26.18 27.60
CA GLY A 406 -11.79 -25.81 28.87
C GLY A 406 -10.78 -25.44 29.96
N ALA A 407 -9.60 -26.05 29.95
CA ALA A 407 -8.53 -25.74 30.90
C ALA A 407 -7.94 -24.34 30.67
N LEU A 408 -7.69 -23.97 29.41
CA LEU A 408 -7.23 -22.62 29.07
C LEU A 408 -8.30 -21.60 29.46
N VAL A 409 -9.56 -21.82 29.07
CA VAL A 409 -10.67 -20.90 29.37
C VAL A 409 -10.79 -20.66 30.87
N ALA A 410 -10.81 -21.73 31.67
CA ALA A 410 -10.88 -21.62 33.13
C ALA A 410 -9.69 -20.85 33.72
N ALA A 411 -8.47 -21.12 33.25
CA ALA A 411 -7.28 -20.42 33.71
C ALA A 411 -7.31 -18.93 33.37
N ILE A 412 -7.84 -18.54 32.20
CA ILE A 412 -7.94 -17.13 31.83
C ILE A 412 -9.04 -16.42 32.61
N GLN A 413 -10.21 -17.05 32.80
CA GLN A 413 -11.27 -16.49 33.64
C GLN A 413 -10.81 -16.29 35.09
N ASP A 414 -10.09 -17.25 35.66
CA ASP A 414 -9.49 -17.14 37.00
C ASP A 414 -8.48 -15.97 37.06
N ARG A 415 -7.59 -15.86 36.07
CA ARG A 415 -6.62 -14.75 35.98
C ARG A 415 -7.27 -13.38 35.85
N LEU A 416 -8.37 -13.28 35.09
CA LEU A 416 -9.11 -12.02 34.92
C LEU A 416 -10.05 -11.72 36.10
N GLY A 417 -10.39 -12.72 36.91
CA GLY A 417 -11.41 -12.60 37.96
C GLY A 417 -12.82 -12.33 37.39
N LEU A 418 -13.11 -12.81 36.18
CA LEU A 418 -14.33 -12.53 35.42
C LEU A 418 -14.77 -13.77 34.61
N GLU A 419 -16.07 -13.90 34.38
CA GLU A 419 -16.60 -14.89 33.43
C GLU A 419 -16.71 -14.32 32.01
N LEU A 420 -16.14 -15.02 31.03
CA LEU A 420 -16.21 -14.60 29.62
C LEU A 420 -17.56 -14.99 28.99
N PRO A 421 -18.07 -14.20 28.03
CA PRO A 421 -19.32 -14.53 27.32
C PRO A 421 -19.25 -15.93 26.70
N ALA A 422 -20.30 -16.74 26.88
CA ALA A 422 -20.34 -18.11 26.36
C ALA A 422 -20.19 -18.15 24.82
N SER A 423 -20.74 -17.16 24.12
CA SER A 423 -20.60 -16.99 22.66
C SER A 423 -19.16 -16.68 22.25
N LEU A 424 -18.44 -15.84 23.00
CA LEU A 424 -17.01 -15.58 22.78
C LEU A 424 -16.18 -16.85 23.01
N VAL A 425 -16.44 -17.58 24.10
CA VAL A 425 -15.76 -18.85 24.40
C VAL A 425 -15.99 -19.88 23.30
N ALA A 426 -17.20 -19.95 22.73
CA ALA A 426 -17.51 -20.85 21.62
C ALA A 426 -16.66 -20.52 20.36
N LEU A 427 -16.47 -19.24 20.04
CA LEU A 427 -15.58 -18.82 18.95
C LEU A 427 -14.13 -19.24 19.21
N TRP A 428 -13.62 -19.04 20.44
CA TRP A 428 -12.22 -19.33 20.77
C TRP A 428 -11.90 -20.83 20.88
N ARG A 429 -12.92 -21.65 21.17
CA ARG A 429 -12.84 -23.12 21.11
C ARG A 429 -12.64 -23.66 19.69
N GLU A 430 -13.26 -23.03 18.70
CA GLU A 430 -13.03 -23.36 17.29
C GLU A 430 -11.64 -22.90 16.84
N ARG A 431 -11.25 -21.68 17.24
CA ARG A 431 -9.94 -21.10 16.91
C ARG A 431 -9.54 -20.02 17.91
N ASN A 432 -8.33 -20.12 18.44
CA ASN A 432 -7.82 -19.25 19.50
C ASN A 432 -7.14 -17.98 18.94
N GLY A 433 -7.93 -17.05 18.42
CA GLY A 433 -7.44 -15.80 17.80
C GLY A 433 -7.01 -15.97 16.34
N GLY A 434 -6.85 -14.86 15.64
CA GLY A 434 -6.53 -14.86 14.20
C GLY A 434 -7.24 -13.76 13.44
N GLY A 435 -7.15 -13.75 12.12
CA GLY A 435 -7.96 -12.84 11.29
C GLY A 435 -9.42 -13.27 11.26
N VAL A 436 -10.33 -12.31 11.23
CA VAL A 436 -11.77 -12.58 11.13
C VAL A 436 -12.29 -12.26 9.72
N ALA A 437 -13.21 -13.07 9.23
CA ALA A 437 -13.88 -12.86 7.95
C ALA A 437 -15.07 -11.91 8.10
N THR A 438 -15.88 -12.07 9.15
CA THR A 438 -17.01 -11.17 9.46
C THR A 438 -16.58 -10.11 10.46
N ARG A 439 -16.39 -8.88 9.98
CA ARG A 439 -15.82 -7.78 10.78
C ARG A 439 -16.53 -6.45 10.67
N PHE A 440 -17.41 -6.31 9.70
CA PHE A 440 -18.09 -5.05 9.45
C PHE A 440 -19.48 -5.04 10.05
N VAL A 441 -19.87 -3.90 10.61
CA VAL A 441 -21.26 -3.60 10.98
C VAL A 441 -21.75 -2.47 10.08
N ARG A 442 -22.94 -2.68 9.50
CA ARG A 442 -23.63 -1.67 8.71
C ARG A 442 -24.58 -0.87 9.59
N PHE A 443 -24.47 0.44 9.52
CA PHE A 443 -25.41 1.41 10.09
C PHE A 443 -26.14 2.10 8.95
N THR A 444 -27.44 2.28 9.11
CA THR A 444 -28.29 2.97 8.15
C THR A 444 -29.05 4.05 8.89
N GLU A 445 -28.77 5.30 8.54
CA GLU A 445 -29.43 6.48 9.11
C GLU A 445 -30.06 7.27 7.96
N GLY A 446 -31.37 7.10 7.76
CA GLY A 446 -32.06 7.62 6.59
C GLY A 446 -31.48 7.02 5.29
N ALA A 447 -30.91 7.86 4.43
CA ALA A 447 -30.25 7.44 3.19
C ALA A 447 -28.74 7.21 3.35
N ALA A 448 -28.14 7.61 4.47
CA ALA A 448 -26.72 7.43 4.72
C ALA A 448 -26.44 5.99 5.18
N VAL A 449 -25.48 5.35 4.51
CA VAL A 449 -24.96 4.03 4.89
C VAL A 449 -23.54 4.21 5.38
N ARG A 450 -23.26 3.74 6.61
CA ARG A 450 -21.92 3.73 7.18
C ARG A 450 -21.54 2.30 7.52
N ASP A 451 -20.45 1.83 6.94
CA ASP A 451 -19.87 0.53 7.23
C ASP A 451 -18.66 0.71 8.14
N VAL A 452 -18.73 0.16 9.36
CA VAL A 452 -17.69 0.27 10.39
C VAL A 452 -17.01 -1.08 10.56
N GLU A 453 -15.68 -1.11 10.51
CA GLU A 453 -14.89 -2.30 10.84
C GLU A 453 -14.71 -2.38 12.36
N VAL A 454 -15.33 -3.36 13.00
CA VAL A 454 -15.34 -3.48 14.46
C VAL A 454 -14.12 -4.23 14.98
N MET A 455 -13.78 -5.37 14.38
CA MET A 455 -12.76 -6.29 14.90
C MET A 455 -12.03 -6.93 13.71
N ARG A 456 -10.71 -6.98 13.71
CA ARG A 456 -9.93 -7.46 12.54
C ARG A 456 -9.10 -8.69 12.89
N ARG A 457 -8.44 -8.67 14.03
CA ARG A 457 -7.52 -9.71 14.50
C ARG A 457 -7.54 -9.85 16.03
N PRO A 458 -8.59 -10.44 16.60
CA PRO A 458 -8.61 -10.62 18.04
C PRO A 458 -7.53 -11.60 18.49
N VAL A 459 -6.98 -11.34 19.67
CA VAL A 459 -5.78 -12.02 20.18
C VAL A 459 -6.12 -13.42 20.73
N PRO A 460 -5.14 -14.35 20.76
CA PRO A 460 -5.33 -15.62 21.46
C PRO A 460 -5.63 -15.38 22.95
N LEU A 461 -6.41 -16.26 23.58
CA LEU A 461 -6.96 -16.08 24.93
C LEU A 461 -5.87 -15.84 25.99
N GLU A 462 -4.70 -16.44 25.82
CA GLU A 462 -3.53 -16.26 26.69
C GLU A 462 -3.05 -14.81 26.77
N TYR A 463 -3.31 -14.03 25.71
CA TYR A 463 -2.88 -12.65 25.54
C TYR A 463 -3.96 -11.64 25.92
N VAL A 464 -5.20 -12.09 26.15
CA VAL A 464 -6.27 -11.24 26.66
C VAL A 464 -5.91 -10.75 28.07
N VAL A 465 -6.00 -9.45 28.28
CA VAL A 465 -5.70 -8.76 29.55
C VAL A 465 -6.71 -7.65 29.79
N THR A 466 -6.71 -7.06 30.97
CA THR A 466 -7.46 -5.83 31.23
C THR A 466 -6.77 -4.64 30.58
N LEU A 467 -7.51 -3.56 30.31
CA LEU A 467 -6.95 -2.31 29.79
C LEU A 467 -5.92 -1.72 30.76
N ASP A 468 -6.13 -1.94 32.05
CA ASP A 468 -5.20 -1.62 33.13
C ASP A 468 -3.82 -2.27 32.91
N VAL A 469 -3.80 -3.60 32.80
CA VAL A 469 -2.58 -4.38 32.57
C VAL A 469 -1.95 -4.04 31.22
N LEU A 470 -2.75 -3.76 30.19
CA LEU A 470 -2.21 -3.32 28.90
C LEU A 470 -1.54 -1.94 29.04
N SER A 471 -2.16 -1.01 29.74
CA SER A 471 -1.62 0.32 29.99
C SER A 471 -0.29 0.26 30.76
N ASP A 472 -0.18 -0.59 31.77
CA ASP A 472 1.06 -0.81 32.53
C ASP A 472 2.24 -1.31 31.67
N ARG A 473 1.92 -2.01 30.57
CA ARG A 473 2.92 -2.51 29.62
C ARG A 473 3.31 -1.49 28.57
N VAL A 474 2.79 -0.27 28.61
CA VAL A 474 3.15 0.77 27.67
C VAL A 474 3.89 1.88 28.42
N ASP A 475 5.10 2.18 27.98
CA ASP A 475 5.84 3.37 28.43
C ASP A 475 5.35 4.58 27.62
N PHE A 476 4.39 5.30 28.19
CA PHE A 476 3.78 6.49 27.60
C PHE A 476 4.75 7.67 27.66
N ALA A 477 4.71 8.51 26.63
CA ALA A 477 5.44 9.76 26.65
C ALA A 477 4.96 10.67 27.82
N PRO A 478 5.83 11.53 28.38
CA PRO A 478 5.48 12.36 29.54
C PRO A 478 4.27 13.27 29.34
N ASN A 479 3.98 13.65 28.09
CA ASN A 479 2.85 14.49 27.69
C ASN A 479 1.56 13.70 27.42
N GLU A 480 1.57 12.36 27.55
CA GLU A 480 0.40 11.51 27.37
C GLU A 480 -0.12 10.98 28.72
N THR A 481 -1.43 10.77 28.80
CA THR A 481 -2.06 10.14 29.96
C THR A 481 -2.20 8.65 29.69
N PRO A 482 -1.60 7.77 30.52
CA PRO A 482 -1.81 6.33 30.44
C PRO A 482 -3.29 5.98 30.50
N TRP A 483 -3.68 4.94 29.77
CA TRP A 483 -5.08 4.55 29.63
C TRP A 483 -5.74 4.13 30.96
N GLU A 484 -4.98 3.51 31.87
CA GLU A 484 -5.46 3.20 33.24
C GLU A 484 -5.91 4.45 34.01
N ARG A 485 -5.23 5.58 33.82
CA ARG A 485 -5.58 6.85 34.46
C ARG A 485 -6.68 7.60 33.72
N LEU A 486 -6.74 7.44 32.40
CA LEU A 486 -7.73 8.09 31.56
C LEU A 486 -9.13 7.46 31.70
N HIS A 487 -9.19 6.13 31.91
CA HIS A 487 -10.42 5.35 31.90
C HIS A 487 -10.69 4.71 33.26
N PRO A 488 -11.50 5.34 34.12
CA PRO A 488 -11.90 4.74 35.39
C PRO A 488 -12.54 3.36 35.20
N GLY A 489 -12.09 2.39 36.01
CA GLY A 489 -12.51 0.99 35.91
C GLY A 489 -11.81 0.22 34.78
N SER A 490 -10.61 0.64 34.38
CA SER A 490 -9.73 -0.04 33.41
C SER A 490 -9.48 -1.52 33.74
N ASP A 491 -9.51 -1.87 35.02
CA ASP A 491 -9.40 -3.25 35.54
C ASP A 491 -10.62 -4.13 35.20
N ARG A 492 -11.72 -3.51 34.77
CA ARG A 492 -12.96 -4.17 34.32
C ARG A 492 -13.20 -4.05 32.81
N LEU A 493 -12.21 -3.57 32.06
CA LEU A 493 -12.24 -3.48 30.61
C LEU A 493 -11.32 -4.55 30.02
N VAL A 494 -11.87 -5.62 29.45
CA VAL A 494 -11.07 -6.74 28.92
C VAL A 494 -10.76 -6.53 27.44
N VAL A 495 -9.48 -6.52 27.06
CA VAL A 495 -9.01 -6.24 25.70
C VAL A 495 -9.04 -7.51 24.85
N LEU A 496 -9.90 -7.54 23.83
CA LEU A 496 -9.97 -8.62 22.84
C LEU A 496 -9.04 -8.38 21.64
N GLU A 497 -8.82 -7.11 21.30
CA GLU A 497 -7.97 -6.66 20.21
C GLU A 497 -7.46 -5.26 20.55
N ALA A 498 -6.20 -4.97 20.22
CA ALA A 498 -5.69 -3.60 20.18
C ALA A 498 -4.78 -3.42 18.96
N ASP A 499 -4.92 -2.29 18.28
CA ASP A 499 -4.19 -1.91 17.08
C ASP A 499 -3.96 -0.39 17.13
N HIS A 500 -2.75 0.03 17.49
CA HIS A 500 -2.41 1.42 17.81
C HIS A 500 -3.28 2.02 18.92
N GLU A 501 -4.10 3.03 18.63
CA GLU A 501 -5.04 3.64 19.58
C GLU A 501 -6.41 2.93 19.53
N ARG A 502 -6.67 2.06 18.55
CA ARG A 502 -7.92 1.30 18.47
C ARG A 502 -7.92 0.11 19.41
N ALA A 503 -9.09 -0.21 19.94
CA ALA A 503 -9.30 -1.44 20.71
C ALA A 503 -10.73 -1.97 20.59
N VAL A 504 -10.87 -3.27 20.82
CA VAL A 504 -12.17 -3.91 21.10
C VAL A 504 -12.17 -4.42 22.53
N LEU A 505 -13.08 -3.90 23.34
CA LEU A 505 -13.14 -4.14 24.78
C LEU A 505 -14.44 -4.85 25.16
N LEU A 506 -14.38 -5.77 26.13
CA LEU A 506 -15.53 -6.15 26.93
C LEU A 506 -15.62 -5.23 28.14
N ASP A 507 -16.77 -4.61 28.36
CA ASP A 507 -17.01 -3.64 29.42
C ASP A 507 -17.86 -4.24 30.54
N TYR A 508 -17.21 -4.61 31.64
CA TYR A 508 -17.83 -5.18 32.84
C TYR A 508 -18.13 -4.13 33.91
N ARG A 509 -17.85 -2.85 33.69
CA ARG A 509 -17.96 -1.81 34.74
C ARG A 509 -19.38 -1.70 35.30
N ASP A 510 -20.39 -1.82 34.44
CA ASP A 510 -21.81 -1.75 34.84
C ASP A 510 -22.40 -3.13 35.18
N ARG A 511 -21.74 -4.22 34.77
CA ARG A 511 -22.27 -5.58 34.76
C ARG A 511 -21.16 -6.61 35.08
N PRO A 512 -20.65 -6.63 36.33
CA PRO A 512 -19.50 -7.45 36.69
C PRO A 512 -19.79 -8.96 36.69
N ASP A 513 -21.05 -9.36 36.89
CA ASP A 513 -21.50 -10.75 37.02
C ASP A 513 -22.47 -11.18 35.90
N ASP A 514 -22.54 -10.44 34.79
CA ASP A 514 -23.46 -10.68 33.68
C ASP A 514 -22.73 -10.52 32.32
N ASP A 515 -23.44 -10.73 31.21
CA ASP A 515 -22.91 -10.55 29.86
C ASP A 515 -22.45 -9.09 29.66
N PRO A 516 -21.15 -8.83 29.45
CA PRO A 516 -20.60 -7.48 29.30
C PRO A 516 -21.04 -6.82 28.00
N ALA A 517 -21.03 -5.49 28.00
CA ALA A 517 -21.12 -4.73 26.76
C ALA A 517 -19.82 -4.90 25.95
N VAL A 518 -19.89 -4.66 24.65
CA VAL A 518 -18.71 -4.58 23.78
C VAL A 518 -18.52 -3.14 23.32
N LEU A 519 -17.31 -2.63 23.47
CA LEU A 519 -16.91 -1.32 22.97
C LEU A 519 -15.95 -1.52 21.79
N ALA A 520 -16.32 -0.98 20.63
CA ALA A 520 -15.40 -0.77 19.53
C ALA A 520 -14.87 0.67 19.63
N VAL A 521 -13.63 0.81 20.08
CA VAL A 521 -12.98 2.08 20.41
C VAL A 521 -12.08 2.46 19.24
N ASP A 522 -12.35 3.63 18.65
CA ASP A 522 -11.54 4.16 17.56
C ASP A 522 -10.23 4.82 18.05
N ASP A 523 -10.23 5.34 19.28
CA ASP A 523 -9.12 6.08 19.89
C ASP A 523 -9.17 5.96 21.43
N LEU A 524 -8.25 5.16 22.00
CA LEU A 524 -8.11 4.97 23.45
C LEU A 524 -7.65 6.24 24.17
N GLY A 525 -7.19 7.28 23.47
CA GLY A 525 -6.93 8.61 24.02
C GLY A 525 -8.19 9.44 24.26
N ARG A 526 -9.38 8.96 23.84
CA ARG A 526 -10.66 9.67 23.98
C ARG A 526 -11.61 9.01 24.99
N PRO A 527 -12.57 9.77 25.55
CA PRO A 527 -13.62 9.21 26.40
C PRO A 527 -14.34 8.01 25.77
N LEU A 528 -14.55 6.95 26.55
CA LEU A 528 -15.17 5.70 26.06
C LEU A 528 -16.68 5.79 25.79
N ASP A 529 -17.34 6.88 26.20
CA ASP A 529 -18.74 7.15 25.83
C ASP A 529 -18.89 7.56 24.35
N GLU A 530 -17.80 7.96 23.69
CA GLU A 530 -17.74 8.15 22.23
C GLU A 530 -17.60 6.83 21.46
N ALA A 531 -17.26 5.72 22.14
CA ALA A 531 -17.06 4.43 21.50
C ALA A 531 -18.36 3.80 21.00
N LEU A 532 -18.26 3.02 19.93
CA LEU A 532 -19.41 2.26 19.44
C LEU A 532 -19.72 1.11 20.41
N ARG A 533 -20.89 1.19 21.08
CA ARG A 533 -21.33 0.24 22.09
C ARG A 533 -22.34 -0.78 21.55
N PHE A 534 -22.13 -2.03 21.92
CA PHE A 534 -23.10 -3.13 21.78
C PHE A 534 -23.42 -3.65 23.18
N GLU A 535 -24.70 -3.84 23.50
CA GLU A 535 -25.08 -4.18 24.88
C GLU A 535 -24.58 -5.55 25.32
N ARG A 536 -24.36 -6.49 24.40
CA ARG A 536 -23.82 -7.83 24.65
C ARG A 536 -22.94 -8.29 23.51
N PHE A 537 -22.06 -9.26 23.77
CA PHE A 537 -21.22 -9.83 22.70
C PHE A 537 -22.04 -10.51 21.59
N VAL A 538 -23.14 -11.17 21.95
CA VAL A 538 -24.08 -11.76 20.97
C VAL A 538 -24.73 -10.71 20.05
N ASP A 539 -25.00 -9.50 20.57
CA ASP A 539 -25.62 -8.42 19.80
C ASP A 539 -24.64 -7.85 18.76
N LEU A 540 -23.33 -7.84 19.07
CA LEU A 540 -22.29 -7.56 18.09
C LEU A 540 -22.25 -8.66 17.03
N LEU A 541 -22.11 -9.93 17.45
CA LEU A 541 -21.97 -11.05 16.51
C LEU A 541 -23.10 -11.09 15.49
N ALA A 542 -24.34 -10.99 15.94
CA ALA A 542 -25.53 -10.98 15.08
C ALA A 542 -25.41 -9.97 13.93
N ARG A 543 -24.76 -8.82 14.15
CA ARG A 543 -24.67 -7.72 13.18
C ARG A 543 -23.44 -7.77 12.28
N LEU A 544 -22.45 -8.62 12.59
CA LEU A 544 -21.22 -8.71 11.82
C LEU A 544 -21.47 -9.25 10.41
N ARG A 545 -20.74 -8.71 9.45
CA ARG A 545 -20.80 -9.04 8.03
C ARG A 545 -19.38 -9.21 7.48
N PHE A 546 -19.23 -10.10 6.51
CA PHE A 546 -18.00 -10.20 5.72
C PHE A 546 -18.07 -9.31 4.48
N GLN A 547 -16.92 -8.92 3.96
CA GLN A 547 -16.78 -8.21 2.70
C GLN A 547 -16.53 -9.22 1.57
N ARG A 548 -17.17 -9.08 0.40
CA ARG A 548 -17.03 -10.03 -0.72
C ARG A 548 -15.69 -9.97 -1.46
N GLY A 549 -14.79 -9.05 -1.13
CA GLY A 549 -13.44 -8.95 -1.69
C GLY A 549 -12.48 -8.14 -0.80
N GLY A 550 -11.21 -8.03 -1.22
CA GLY A 550 -10.18 -7.28 -0.49
C GLY A 550 -9.77 -7.92 0.83
N TRP A 551 -9.25 -9.15 0.78
CA TRP A 551 -8.89 -9.94 1.97
C TRP A 551 -7.39 -10.06 2.21
N ASP A 552 -6.58 -9.21 1.56
CA ASP A 552 -5.13 -9.36 1.51
C ASP A 552 -4.45 -9.30 2.90
N ASP A 553 -5.15 -8.73 3.87
CA ASP A 553 -4.69 -8.42 5.22
C ASP A 553 -5.48 -9.17 6.32
N VAL A 554 -6.40 -10.06 5.98
CA VAL A 554 -7.38 -10.67 6.90
C VAL A 554 -7.79 -12.06 6.40
N SER A 555 -8.78 -12.68 7.05
CA SER A 555 -9.32 -13.95 6.60
C SER A 555 -10.29 -13.78 5.45
N ALA A 556 -10.17 -14.63 4.43
CA ALA A 556 -11.24 -14.83 3.45
C ALA A 556 -12.42 -15.57 4.10
N PRO A 557 -13.67 -15.30 3.68
CA PRO A 557 -14.82 -16.13 4.01
C PRO A 557 -14.64 -17.56 3.45
N ARG A 558 -15.36 -18.54 4.00
CA ARG A 558 -15.35 -19.90 3.43
C ARG A 558 -16.07 -19.89 2.08
N GLU A 559 -15.69 -20.78 1.17
CA GLU A 559 -16.34 -20.88 -0.16
C GLU A 559 -17.86 -21.07 -0.05
N ALA A 560 -18.33 -21.81 0.95
CA ALA A 560 -19.76 -22.00 1.21
C ALA A 560 -20.48 -20.68 1.55
N ASP A 561 -19.84 -19.79 2.31
CA ASP A 561 -20.40 -18.47 2.65
C ASP A 561 -20.43 -17.54 1.43
N LEU A 562 -19.40 -17.62 0.56
CA LEU A 562 -19.36 -16.87 -0.69
C LEU A 562 -20.41 -17.34 -1.69
N ALA A 563 -20.73 -18.64 -1.70
CA ALA A 563 -21.73 -19.21 -2.62
C ALA A 563 -23.18 -18.88 -2.23
N GLN A 564 -23.43 -18.56 -0.97
CA GLN A 564 -24.76 -18.19 -0.46
C GLN A 564 -25.07 -16.70 -0.59
N ALA A 565 -24.03 -15.86 -0.68
CA ALA A 565 -24.14 -14.41 -0.82
C ALA A 565 -24.22 -14.00 -2.29
#